data_AF-A0A6C0FAM6-F1
#
_entry.id   AF-A0A6C0FAM6-F1
#
_cell.length_a   1.000
_cell.length_b   1.000
_cell.length_c   1.000
_cell.angle_alpha   90.00
_cell.angle_beta   90.00
_cell.angle_gamma   90.00
#
_symmetry.space_group_name_H-M   'P 1'
#
loop_
_entity.id
_entity.type
_entity.pdbx_description
1 polymer ?
#
loop_
_entity_poly.entity_id
_entity_poly.type
_entity_poly.pdbx_seq_one_letter_code
_entity_poly.pdbx_strand_id
1 'polypeptide(L)'
;MTYPNIFNCDYSLTSSPSTDSPSSSTENLEHVLEGMDSYELTDSDDEDSLFAGENSSESDIIVIDDGSMEIDPMLTEISQDVSDEIDEIHHMDYQHLYSEKQNGKYYIGLCAEILQNDYLHLPTESIYLMVNSISPSTYYKWPHNSCLRYLYYYGMTAMHKPEIHILQLHIMDDGTYSVVIKTFWLKIIQRKWKKIFKLRKEMLSNRLQLSSMHHREIHGNWPISLRVLPGLVGLLCY
;
A
#
# COMPACT_ATOMS: atom_id res chain seq x y z
N MET A 1 26.25 34.00 -23.84
CA MET A 1 25.34 34.77 -24.72
C MET A 1 23.93 34.58 -24.19
N THR A 2 23.31 35.71 -23.85
CA THR A 2 22.05 35.88 -23.12
C THR A 2 20.83 35.84 -24.06
N TYR A 3 19.78 35.14 -23.63
CA TYR A 3 18.31 35.18 -23.89
C TYR A 3 17.73 35.99 -25.08
N PRO A 4 16.54 35.60 -25.61
CA PRO A 4 15.33 36.17 -25.03
C PRO A 4 14.12 35.21 -24.88
N ASN A 5 13.46 35.45 -23.75
CA ASN A 5 12.04 35.28 -23.45
C ASN A 5 11.15 35.98 -24.50
N ILE A 6 10.13 35.30 -25.04
CA ILE A 6 8.95 35.95 -25.65
C ILE A 6 7.69 35.15 -25.29
N PHE A 7 7.09 35.51 -24.17
CA PHE A 7 5.64 35.52 -24.03
C PHE A 7 5.15 36.82 -24.70
N ASN A 8 4.29 36.72 -25.71
CA ASN A 8 3.36 37.78 -26.10
C ASN A 8 2.33 37.17 -27.05
N CYS A 9 1.10 37.03 -26.58
CA CYS A 9 -0.06 37.01 -27.46
C CYS A 9 -1.08 37.99 -26.88
N ASP A 10 -1.19 39.11 -27.58
CA ASP A 10 -2.08 40.23 -27.33
C ASP A 10 -3.54 39.77 -27.38
N TYR A 11 -4.33 40.17 -26.37
CA TYR A 11 -5.77 40.27 -26.54
C TYR A 11 -6.16 41.75 -26.39
N SER A 12 -6.75 42.27 -27.45
CA SER A 12 -7.26 43.64 -27.55
C SER A 12 -8.51 43.85 -26.67
N LEU A 13 -8.51 44.98 -25.97
CA LEU A 13 -9.61 45.57 -25.23
C LEU A 13 -10.77 46.00 -26.14
N THR A 14 -12.01 45.59 -25.81
CA THR A 14 -13.19 46.47 -25.88
C THR A 14 -14.24 46.09 -24.81
N SER A 15 -14.42 47.03 -23.86
CA SER A 15 -15.67 47.47 -23.21
C SER A 15 -16.51 46.54 -22.30
N SER A 16 -16.45 46.85 -20.99
CA SER A 16 -17.44 46.61 -19.91
C SER A 16 -18.64 47.60 -20.01
N PRO A 17 -19.69 47.64 -19.13
CA PRO A 17 -19.81 47.06 -17.78
C PRO A 17 -21.21 46.56 -17.29
N SER A 18 -21.20 45.77 -16.20
CA SER A 18 -22.10 45.92 -15.01
C SER A 18 -21.83 44.77 -14.02
N THR A 19 -21.07 45.03 -12.95
CA THR A 19 -21.53 45.11 -11.54
C THR A 19 -22.08 43.80 -10.95
N ASP A 20 -21.25 43.06 -10.21
CA ASP A 20 -21.37 42.92 -8.75
C ASP A 20 -20.39 41.87 -8.20
N SER A 21 -19.70 42.22 -7.12
CA SER A 21 -18.95 41.33 -6.22
C SER A 21 -19.64 41.44 -4.85
N PRO A 22 -19.56 40.45 -3.93
CA PRO A 22 -18.29 40.14 -3.27
C PRO A 22 -18.00 38.66 -2.96
N SER A 23 -16.69 38.41 -2.87
CA SER A 23 -15.96 37.45 -2.03
C SER A 23 -16.71 36.81 -0.85
N SER A 24 -16.73 35.47 -0.80
CA SER A 24 -16.79 34.65 0.44
C SER A 24 -16.82 33.17 0.06
N SER A 25 -15.70 32.58 -0.36
CA SER A 25 -15.70 31.15 -0.75
C SER A 25 -14.47 30.36 -0.31
N THR A 26 -13.49 31.00 0.33
CA THR A 26 -12.30 30.31 0.87
C THR A 26 -12.33 30.11 2.38
N GLU A 27 -13.06 30.94 3.14
CA GLU A 27 -13.12 30.82 4.61
C GLU A 27 -14.08 29.73 5.12
N ASN A 28 -15.00 29.23 4.28
CA ASN A 28 -16.04 28.30 4.72
C ASN A 28 -15.67 26.80 4.59
N LEU A 29 -14.46 26.49 4.13
CA LEU A 29 -13.99 25.10 3.95
C LEU A 29 -13.19 24.58 5.15
N GLU A 30 -12.53 25.47 5.91
CA GLU A 30 -11.86 25.10 7.17
C GLU A 30 -12.86 24.74 8.26
N HIS A 31 -13.97 25.47 8.36
CA HIS A 31 -14.97 25.29 9.42
C HIS A 31 -15.78 23.98 9.32
N VAL A 32 -15.70 23.26 8.19
CA VAL A 32 -16.34 21.94 8.00
C VAL A 32 -15.40 20.79 8.40
N LEU A 33 -14.08 21.05 8.46
CA LEU A 33 -13.07 20.04 8.79
C LEU A 33 -12.83 19.93 10.31
N GLU A 34 -13.14 20.95 11.11
CA GLU A 34 -12.95 20.95 12.57
C GLU A 34 -13.99 20.13 13.36
N GLY A 35 -15.04 19.60 12.70
CA GLY A 35 -16.14 18.90 13.37
C GLY A 35 -16.11 17.37 13.31
N MET A 36 -15.06 16.74 12.75
CA MET A 36 -15.02 15.28 12.53
C MET A 36 -13.81 14.57 13.15
N ASP A 37 -13.12 15.22 14.10
CA ASP A 37 -12.08 14.58 14.92
C ASP A 37 -12.67 13.96 16.19
N SER A 38 -13.46 12.89 16.05
CA SER A 38 -13.63 11.88 17.10
C SER A 38 -14.41 10.67 16.57
N TYR A 39 -13.70 9.71 16.00
CA TYR A 39 -14.13 8.31 16.06
C TYR A 39 -12.87 7.45 16.09
N GLU A 40 -12.58 6.94 17.29
CA GLU A 40 -11.62 5.87 17.52
C GLU A 40 -12.04 4.65 16.70
N LEU A 41 -11.10 4.13 15.90
CA LEU A 41 -11.25 2.87 15.20
C LEU A 41 -10.73 1.77 16.12
N THR A 42 -11.64 1.05 16.78
CA THR A 42 -11.34 -0.22 17.44
C THR A 42 -11.31 -1.31 16.37
N ASP A 43 -10.12 -1.82 16.06
CA ASP A 43 -9.93 -3.04 15.27
C ASP A 43 -10.11 -4.22 16.24
N SER A 44 -11.14 -5.04 16.00
CA SER A 44 -11.52 -6.17 16.84
C SER A 44 -11.84 -7.33 15.90
N ASP A 45 -10.79 -7.99 15.43
CA ASP A 45 -10.86 -9.33 14.86
C ASP A 45 -10.51 -10.32 15.98
N ASP A 46 -11.51 -10.89 16.64
CA ASP A 46 -11.39 -12.09 17.47
C ASP A 46 -12.79 -12.67 17.72
N GLU A 47 -13.19 -13.67 16.93
CA GLU A 47 -14.23 -14.63 17.32
C GLU A 47 -13.75 -16.03 16.92
N ASP A 48 -13.20 -16.67 17.95
CA ASP A 48 -12.70 -18.03 18.02
C ASP A 48 -13.89 -19.01 18.15
N SER A 49 -14.04 -19.94 17.19
CA SER A 49 -15.04 -21.01 17.29
C SER A 49 -14.37 -22.33 17.68
N LEU A 50 -14.47 -22.60 18.98
CA LEU A 50 -14.13 -23.82 19.71
C LEU A 50 -14.61 -25.11 19.01
N PHE A 51 -13.66 -26.03 18.77
CA PHE A 51 -13.94 -27.45 18.55
C PHE A 51 -13.91 -28.20 19.89
N ALA A 52 -14.99 -28.91 20.20
CA ALA A 52 -15.03 -29.93 21.25
C ALA A 52 -14.62 -31.29 20.68
N GLY A 53 -13.75 -32.00 21.39
CA GLY A 53 -13.40 -33.40 21.11
C GLY A 53 -12.34 -33.94 22.06
N GLU A 54 -12.74 -34.84 22.96
CA GLU A 54 -11.99 -35.36 24.09
C GLU A 54 -10.95 -36.45 23.75
N ASN A 55 -9.90 -36.50 24.58
CA ASN A 55 -9.11 -37.63 25.10
C ASN A 55 -8.29 -38.55 24.17
N SER A 56 -6.97 -38.59 24.39
CA SER A 56 -6.28 -39.78 24.97
C SER A 56 -4.81 -39.46 25.28
N SER A 57 -4.39 -39.83 26.49
CA SER A 57 -3.07 -39.63 27.10
C SER A 57 -1.90 -40.26 26.35
N GLU A 58 -0.75 -39.58 26.36
CA GLU A 58 0.52 -40.17 26.80
C GLU A 58 1.47 -39.07 27.29
N SER A 59 2.21 -39.37 28.36
CA SER A 59 2.92 -38.43 29.21
C SER A 59 4.32 -38.10 28.67
N ASP A 60 4.55 -36.84 28.29
CA ASP A 60 5.87 -36.32 27.98
C ASP A 60 6.42 -35.42 29.09
N ILE A 61 7.72 -35.60 29.33
CA ILE A 61 8.55 -34.92 30.34
C ILE A 61 8.54 -33.41 30.09
N ILE A 62 8.06 -32.64 31.07
CA ILE A 62 8.11 -31.18 31.07
C ILE A 62 9.53 -30.75 31.48
N VAL A 63 10.36 -30.40 30.50
CA VAL A 63 11.54 -29.56 30.74
C VAL A 63 11.04 -28.12 30.76
N ILE A 64 11.00 -27.52 31.96
CA ILE A 64 10.67 -26.10 32.13
C ILE A 64 11.92 -25.30 31.72
N ASP A 65 11.91 -24.76 30.51
CA ASP A 65 12.85 -23.72 30.07
C ASP A 65 12.16 -22.36 30.24
N ASP A 66 12.63 -21.58 31.21
CA ASP A 66 12.12 -20.26 31.58
C ASP A 66 12.78 -19.19 30.70
N GLY A 67 12.34 -19.15 29.44
CA GLY A 67 12.71 -18.13 28.48
C GLY A 67 11.59 -17.96 27.47
N SER A 68 10.84 -16.87 27.57
CA SER A 68 9.82 -16.49 26.60
C SER A 68 10.47 -16.16 25.24
N MET A 69 10.78 -17.19 24.45
CA MET A 69 10.98 -17.01 23.01
C MET A 69 9.60 -16.76 22.41
N GLU A 70 9.40 -15.58 21.82
CA GLU A 70 8.35 -15.42 20.81
C GLU A 70 8.66 -16.41 19.69
N ILE A 71 7.95 -17.53 19.67
CA ILE A 71 8.11 -18.55 18.62
C ILE A 71 7.64 -17.88 17.33
N ASP A 72 8.57 -17.61 16.42
CA ASP A 72 8.24 -17.14 15.07
C ASP A 72 7.34 -18.20 14.42
N PRO A 73 6.07 -17.87 14.09
CA PRO A 73 5.14 -18.83 13.50
C PRO A 73 5.64 -19.42 12.17
N MET A 74 6.63 -18.79 11.53
CA MET A 74 7.28 -19.28 10.32
C MET A 74 8.46 -20.25 10.55
N LEU A 75 8.96 -20.39 11.79
CA LEU A 75 10.00 -21.35 12.16
C LEU A 75 9.44 -22.68 12.73
N THR A 76 8.12 -22.81 12.78
CA THR A 76 7.47 -24.08 13.14
C THR A 76 7.55 -25.07 11.98
N GLU A 77 7.71 -26.36 12.29
CA GLU A 77 7.74 -27.43 11.29
C GLU A 77 6.46 -27.38 10.44
N ILE A 78 6.62 -27.18 9.13
CA ILE A 78 5.49 -27.12 8.20
C ILE A 78 4.94 -28.52 7.94
N SER A 79 3.62 -28.62 7.76
CA SER A 79 3.02 -29.89 7.35
C SER A 79 3.54 -30.33 5.98
N GLN A 80 3.52 -31.63 5.72
CA GLN A 80 3.94 -32.20 4.44
C GLN A 80 3.20 -31.55 3.26
N ASP A 81 1.88 -31.33 3.41
CA ASP A 81 1.06 -30.68 2.37
C ASP A 81 1.56 -29.27 2.00
N VAL A 82 2.01 -28.50 2.99
CA VAL A 82 2.56 -27.16 2.76
C VAL A 82 3.94 -27.23 2.11
N SER A 83 4.75 -28.22 2.50
CA SER A 83 6.05 -28.45 1.85
C SER A 83 5.87 -28.80 0.37
N ASP A 84 4.95 -29.70 0.05
CA ASP A 84 4.67 -30.14 -1.32
C ASP A 84 4.16 -28.96 -2.19
N GLU A 85 3.31 -28.10 -1.62
CA GLU A 85 2.84 -26.87 -2.27
C GLU A 85 3.99 -25.93 -2.63
N ILE A 86 4.90 -25.69 -1.68
CA ILE A 86 6.06 -24.82 -1.88
C ILE A 86 6.98 -25.39 -2.97
N ASP A 87 7.20 -26.70 -2.99
CA ASP A 87 8.03 -27.36 -3.99
C ASP A 87 7.42 -27.31 -5.40
N GLU A 88 6.09 -27.39 -5.51
CA GLU A 88 5.41 -27.18 -6.80
C GLU A 88 5.61 -25.75 -7.31
N ILE A 89 5.50 -24.75 -6.44
CA ILE A 89 5.79 -23.34 -6.77
C ILE A 89 7.24 -23.20 -7.23
N HIS A 90 8.20 -23.78 -6.51
CA HIS A 90 9.60 -23.75 -6.88
C HIS A 90 9.86 -24.41 -8.25
N HIS A 91 9.25 -25.56 -8.53
CA HIS A 91 9.39 -26.24 -9.81
C HIS A 91 8.93 -25.35 -10.98
N MET A 92 7.83 -24.63 -10.80
CA MET A 92 7.33 -23.68 -11.79
C MET A 92 8.21 -22.44 -11.95
N ASP A 93 8.73 -21.91 -10.84
CA ASP A 93 9.50 -20.66 -10.82
C ASP A 93 11.01 -20.84 -10.98
N TYR A 94 11.48 -22.09 -11.11
CA TYR A 94 12.89 -22.47 -11.16
C TYR A 94 13.71 -21.60 -12.10
N GLN A 95 13.23 -21.40 -13.33
CA GLN A 95 13.94 -20.57 -14.32
C GLN A 95 14.06 -19.11 -13.88
N HIS A 96 13.02 -18.56 -13.25
CA HIS A 96 13.05 -17.19 -12.74
C HIS A 96 14.03 -17.06 -11.58
N LEU A 97 14.01 -17.99 -10.63
CA LEU A 97 14.88 -18.00 -9.45
C LEU A 97 16.36 -17.97 -9.84
N TYR A 98 16.78 -18.87 -10.74
CA TYR A 98 18.18 -19.02 -11.15
C TYR A 98 18.62 -18.11 -12.30
N SER A 99 17.69 -17.39 -12.93
CA SER A 99 18.06 -16.41 -13.96
C SER A 99 18.81 -15.22 -13.37
N GLU A 100 19.79 -14.72 -14.13
CA GLU A 100 20.47 -13.46 -13.81
C GLU A 100 19.46 -12.31 -13.76
N LYS A 101 19.60 -11.50 -12.71
CA LYS A 101 18.72 -10.35 -12.50
C LYS A 101 19.26 -9.15 -13.26
N GLN A 102 18.35 -8.30 -13.73
CA GLN A 102 18.67 -7.18 -14.61
C GLN A 102 18.53 -5.86 -13.86
N ASN A 103 19.54 -5.01 -13.98
CA ASN A 103 19.53 -3.68 -13.37
C ASN A 103 18.35 -2.83 -13.89
N GLY A 104 17.71 -2.10 -12.99
CA GLY A 104 16.55 -1.23 -13.27
C GLY A 104 15.21 -1.95 -13.48
N LYS A 105 15.20 -3.29 -13.50
CA LYS A 105 13.98 -4.09 -13.72
C LYS A 105 13.16 -4.23 -12.44
N TYR A 106 11.86 -4.42 -12.61
CA TYR A 106 10.92 -4.65 -11.52
C TYR A 106 10.76 -6.14 -11.22
N TYR A 107 10.71 -6.46 -9.92
CA TYR A 107 10.54 -7.81 -9.40
C TYR A 107 9.46 -7.81 -8.30
N ILE A 108 8.78 -8.94 -8.14
CA ILE A 108 7.88 -9.20 -7.01
C ILE A 108 8.67 -10.06 -6.04
N GLY A 109 8.80 -9.67 -4.78
CA GLY A 109 9.68 -10.40 -3.89
C GLY A 109 9.82 -9.84 -2.48
N LEU A 110 10.76 -10.41 -1.74
CA LEU A 110 11.14 -10.01 -0.39
C LEU A 110 12.42 -9.19 -0.42
N CYS A 111 12.53 -8.25 0.52
CA CYS A 111 13.74 -7.48 0.76
C CYS A 111 14.05 -7.38 2.24
N ALA A 112 15.34 -7.37 2.58
CA ALA A 112 15.83 -7.13 3.93
C ALA A 112 16.21 -5.65 4.07
N GLU A 113 15.82 -5.05 5.19
CA GLU A 113 16.31 -3.72 5.58
C GLU A 113 17.63 -3.87 6.33
N ILE A 114 18.64 -3.11 5.91
CA ILE A 114 19.92 -3.01 6.59
C ILE A 114 20.12 -1.56 7.01
N LEU A 115 20.33 -1.36 8.31
CA LEU A 115 20.66 -0.07 8.87
C LEU A 115 22.15 0.20 8.68
N GLN A 116 22.50 1.16 7.83
CA GLN A 116 23.88 1.59 7.68
C GLN A 116 24.25 2.54 8.83
N ASN A 117 25.27 2.18 9.62
CA ASN A 117 25.90 2.97 10.69
C ASN A 117 25.20 3.07 12.06
N ASP A 118 25.24 2.00 12.85
CA ASP A 118 24.91 2.08 14.29
C ASP A 118 26.04 2.74 15.13
N TYR A 119 27.25 2.87 14.57
CA TYR A 119 28.45 3.28 15.32
C TYR A 119 28.85 4.76 15.21
N LEU A 120 28.25 5.57 14.32
CA LEU A 120 28.79 6.89 13.98
C LEU A 120 27.84 8.09 14.09
N HIS A 121 26.60 7.92 14.56
CA HIS A 121 25.61 9.01 14.68
C HIS A 121 25.43 9.87 13.40
N LEU A 122 25.59 9.27 12.22
CA LEU A 122 25.15 9.88 10.95
C LEU A 122 23.67 9.54 10.70
N PRO A 123 22.96 10.31 9.87
CA PRO A 123 21.61 9.93 9.45
C PRO A 123 21.64 8.51 8.89
N THR A 124 20.90 7.61 9.56
CA THR A 124 20.78 6.21 9.20
C THR A 124 20.00 6.11 7.89
N GLU A 125 20.72 5.98 6.78
CA GLU A 125 20.08 5.60 5.52
C GLU A 125 19.81 4.10 5.58
N SER A 126 18.53 3.72 5.52
CA SER A 126 18.17 2.32 5.39
C SER A 126 18.39 1.86 3.96
N ILE A 127 19.20 0.83 3.80
CA ILE A 127 19.43 0.18 2.50
C ILE A 127 18.57 -1.08 2.47
N TYR A 128 17.76 -1.21 1.43
CA TYR A 128 17.01 -2.43 1.19
C TYR A 128 17.78 -3.33 0.21
N LEU A 129 17.99 -4.59 0.59
CA LEU A 129 18.58 -5.61 -0.26
C LEU A 129 17.52 -6.61 -0.72
N MET A 130 17.56 -6.98 -1.99
CA MET A 130 16.71 -8.06 -2.51
C MET A 130 17.13 -9.40 -1.90
N VAL A 131 16.17 -10.14 -1.33
CA VAL A 131 16.44 -11.48 -0.76
C VAL A 131 15.94 -12.57 -1.68
N ASN A 132 14.68 -12.48 -2.11
CA ASN A 132 14.09 -13.46 -3.00
C ASN A 132 13.06 -12.80 -3.92
N SER A 133 12.77 -13.41 -5.07
CA SER A 133 11.81 -12.90 -6.05
C SER A 133 11.06 -14.04 -6.72
N ILE A 134 9.80 -13.79 -7.06
CA ILE A 134 8.91 -14.72 -7.77
C ILE A 134 8.52 -14.14 -9.13
N SER A 135 8.32 -14.98 -10.15
CA SER A 135 7.84 -14.50 -11.44
C SER A 135 6.38 -14.03 -11.36
N PRO A 136 5.96 -13.04 -12.17
CA PRO A 136 4.57 -12.60 -12.19
C PRO A 136 3.60 -13.72 -12.57
N SER A 137 3.99 -14.60 -13.51
CA SER A 137 3.18 -15.74 -13.95
C SER A 137 2.88 -16.70 -12.81
N THR A 138 3.88 -17.02 -11.98
CA THR A 138 3.70 -17.91 -10.83
C THR A 138 2.92 -17.20 -9.73
N TYR A 139 3.24 -15.94 -9.43
CA TYR A 139 2.56 -15.16 -8.39
C TYR A 139 1.05 -15.06 -8.59
N TYR A 140 0.58 -14.81 -9.82
CA TYR A 140 -0.86 -14.70 -10.09
C TYR A 140 -1.59 -16.05 -10.15
N LYS A 141 -0.86 -17.17 -10.19
CA LYS A 141 -1.45 -18.51 -10.17
C LYS A 141 -1.76 -18.99 -8.75
N TRP A 142 -0.97 -18.55 -7.78
CA TRP A 142 -1.00 -19.05 -6.40
C TRP A 142 -1.58 -18.03 -5.40
N PRO A 143 -2.15 -18.47 -4.27
CA PRO A 143 -2.55 -17.57 -3.19
C PRO A 143 -1.37 -16.76 -2.64
N HIS A 144 -1.67 -15.56 -2.13
CA HIS A 144 -0.65 -14.66 -1.59
C HIS A 144 0.19 -15.30 -0.48
N ASN A 145 -0.44 -16.03 0.44
CA ASN A 145 0.23 -16.68 1.56
C ASN A 145 1.17 -17.79 1.09
N SER A 146 0.76 -18.61 0.11
CA SER A 146 1.59 -19.63 -0.51
C SER A 146 2.83 -19.05 -1.17
N CYS A 147 2.67 -17.93 -1.90
CA CYS A 147 3.80 -17.20 -2.48
C CYS A 147 4.75 -16.64 -1.41
N LEU A 148 4.20 -16.14 -0.30
CA LEU A 148 4.97 -15.59 0.80
C LEU A 148 5.80 -16.69 1.50
N ARG A 149 5.18 -17.85 1.78
CA ARG A 149 5.86 -19.04 2.29
C ARG A 149 6.95 -19.50 1.37
N TYR A 150 6.67 -19.64 0.07
CA TYR A 150 7.69 -19.99 -0.91
C TYR A 150 8.88 -19.03 -0.88
N LEU A 151 8.62 -17.72 -0.94
CA LEU A 151 9.68 -16.71 -0.94
C LEU A 151 10.50 -16.74 0.35
N TYR A 152 9.86 -17.04 1.49
CA TYR A 152 10.51 -17.15 2.79
C TYR A 152 11.35 -18.42 2.92
N TYR A 153 10.79 -19.61 2.66
CA TYR A 153 11.48 -20.90 2.85
C TYR A 153 12.60 -21.12 1.82
N TYR A 154 12.42 -20.64 0.58
CA TYR A 154 13.51 -20.61 -0.41
C TYR A 154 14.37 -19.34 -0.31
N GLY A 155 14.04 -18.42 0.61
CA GLY A 155 14.86 -17.26 0.95
C GLY A 155 15.96 -17.63 1.94
N MET A 156 17.16 -17.07 1.77
CA MET A 156 18.30 -17.38 2.65
C MET A 156 18.30 -16.62 3.98
N THR A 157 17.36 -15.70 4.21
CA THR A 157 17.41 -14.75 5.32
C THR A 157 16.14 -14.82 6.15
N ALA A 158 16.30 -15.08 7.45
CA ALA A 158 15.21 -14.96 8.42
C ALA A 158 14.74 -13.51 8.50
N MET A 159 13.45 -13.30 8.31
CA MET A 159 12.82 -11.97 8.34
C MET A 159 11.72 -11.95 9.37
N HIS A 160 11.76 -10.95 10.25
CA HIS A 160 10.64 -10.68 11.12
C HIS A 160 9.51 -10.02 10.32
N LYS A 161 8.38 -10.73 10.18
CA LYS A 161 7.18 -10.30 9.41
C LYS A 161 7.46 -10.04 7.92
N PRO A 162 7.70 -11.08 7.10
CA PRO A 162 7.99 -10.91 5.68
C PRO A 162 6.76 -10.34 4.95
N GLU A 163 6.95 -9.29 4.14
CA GLU A 163 5.93 -8.75 3.24
C GLU A 163 6.41 -8.79 1.79
N ILE A 164 5.55 -9.27 0.89
CA ILE A 164 5.84 -9.23 -0.55
C ILE A 164 5.73 -7.79 -1.06
N HIS A 165 6.73 -7.36 -1.80
CA HIS A 165 6.83 -6.03 -2.37
C HIS A 165 7.10 -6.05 -3.88
N ILE A 166 6.81 -4.92 -4.52
CA ILE A 166 7.26 -4.61 -5.88
C ILE A 166 8.55 -3.84 -5.73
N LEU A 167 9.64 -4.48 -6.15
CA LEU A 167 11.02 -4.03 -5.97
C LEU A 167 11.54 -3.54 -7.31
N GLN A 168 12.12 -2.33 -7.35
CA GLN A 168 12.94 -1.91 -8.47
C GLN A 168 14.40 -2.23 -8.15
N LEU A 169 15.01 -3.13 -8.91
CA LEU A 169 16.38 -3.59 -8.67
C LEU A 169 17.41 -2.55 -9.13
N HIS A 170 18.40 -2.32 -8.28
CA HIS A 170 19.61 -1.56 -8.56
C HIS A 170 20.83 -2.43 -8.23
N ILE A 171 21.54 -2.87 -9.27
CA ILE A 171 22.77 -3.65 -9.11
C ILE A 171 23.92 -2.66 -8.91
N MET A 172 24.55 -2.72 -7.75
CA MET A 172 25.71 -1.88 -7.40
C MET A 172 27.00 -2.40 -8.05
N ASP A 173 28.04 -1.57 -8.08
CA ASP A 173 29.33 -1.89 -8.73
C ASP A 173 30.04 -3.10 -8.09
N ASP A 174 29.75 -3.40 -6.83
CA ASP A 174 30.22 -4.57 -6.08
C ASP A 174 29.37 -5.84 -6.33
N GLY A 175 28.34 -5.74 -7.18
CA GLY A 175 27.41 -6.83 -7.47
C GLY A 175 26.25 -6.95 -6.48
N THR A 176 26.14 -6.07 -5.49
CA THR A 176 25.05 -6.12 -4.50
C THR A 176 23.71 -5.72 -5.13
N TYR A 177 22.67 -6.48 -4.80
CA TYR A 177 21.29 -6.26 -5.26
C TYR A 177 20.53 -5.33 -4.30
N SER A 178 20.70 -4.02 -4.48
CA SER A 178 19.91 -3.00 -3.76
C SER A 178 18.54 -2.79 -4.41
N VAL A 179 17.52 -2.43 -3.65
CA VAL A 179 16.16 -2.24 -4.17
C VAL A 179 15.47 -0.99 -3.66
N VAL A 180 14.61 -0.42 -4.51
CA VAL A 180 13.63 0.60 -4.11
C VAL A 180 12.24 -0.02 -4.02
N ILE A 181 11.62 0.05 -2.85
CA ILE A 181 10.28 -0.47 -2.60
C ILE A 181 9.23 0.45 -3.25
N LYS A 182 8.53 -0.05 -4.28
CA LYS A 182 7.48 0.72 -4.99
C LYS A 182 6.08 0.50 -4.43
N THR A 183 5.86 -0.61 -3.72
CA THR A 183 4.58 -0.91 -3.06
C THR A 183 4.16 0.18 -2.08
N PHE A 184 5.11 0.83 -1.40
CA PHE A 184 4.83 1.94 -0.51
C PHE A 184 4.09 3.08 -1.23
N TRP A 185 4.60 3.54 -2.36
CA TRP A 185 4.00 4.60 -3.17
C TRP A 185 2.65 4.20 -3.77
N LEU A 186 2.54 2.94 -4.22
CA LEU A 186 1.27 2.39 -4.69
C LEU A 186 0.21 2.34 -3.58
N LYS A 187 0.57 1.92 -2.36
CA LYS A 187 -0.33 1.91 -1.19
C LYS A 187 -0.87 3.33 -0.90
N ILE A 188 -0.04 4.38 -1.02
CA ILE A 188 -0.48 5.78 -0.84
C ILE A 188 -1.54 6.18 -1.87
N ILE A 189 -1.25 5.94 -3.16
CA ILE A 189 -2.17 6.25 -4.26
C ILE A 189 -3.49 5.49 -4.07
N GLN A 190 -3.41 4.19 -3.78
CA GLN A 190 -4.57 3.33 -3.55
C GLN A 190 -5.43 3.82 -2.38
N ARG A 191 -4.83 4.20 -1.24
CA ARG A 191 -5.55 4.73 -0.07
C ARG A 191 -6.35 5.98 -0.42
N LYS A 192 -5.74 6.94 -1.12
CA LYS A 192 -6.43 8.17 -1.54
C LYS A 192 -7.54 7.88 -2.56
N TRP A 193 -7.28 7.00 -3.51
CA TRP A 193 -8.30 6.54 -4.46
C TRP A 193 -9.50 5.93 -3.76
N LYS A 194 -9.28 5.03 -2.79
CA LYS A 194 -10.36 4.44 -1.98
C LYS A 194 -11.15 5.51 -1.21
N LYS A 195 -10.47 6.50 -0.61
CA LYS A 195 -11.12 7.63 0.08
C LYS A 195 -12.02 8.45 -0.86
N ILE A 196 -11.49 8.84 -2.02
CA ILE A 196 -12.24 9.63 -3.02
C ILE A 196 -13.39 8.82 -3.59
N PHE A 197 -13.18 7.53 -3.87
CA PHE A 197 -14.24 6.64 -4.34
C PHE A 197 -15.38 6.50 -3.33
N LYS A 198 -15.07 6.33 -2.04
CA LYS A 198 -16.05 6.31 -0.96
C LYS A 198 -16.87 7.59 -0.92
N LEU A 199 -16.20 8.75 -0.95
CA LEU A 199 -16.87 10.06 -0.96
C LEU A 199 -17.79 10.22 -2.19
N ARG A 200 -17.34 9.80 -3.38
CA ARG A 200 -18.19 9.83 -4.58
C ARG A 200 -19.42 8.94 -4.44
N LYS A 201 -19.27 7.75 -3.85
CA LYS A 201 -20.39 6.82 -3.62
C LYS A 201 -21.42 7.43 -2.67
N GLU A 202 -20.98 8.07 -1.60
CA GLU A 202 -21.84 8.79 -0.65
C GLU A 202 -22.56 9.97 -1.32
N MET A 203 -21.84 10.79 -2.09
CA MET A 203 -22.46 11.89 -2.84
C MET A 203 -23.50 11.40 -3.85
N LEU A 204 -23.24 10.29 -4.53
CA LEU A 204 -24.21 9.69 -5.44
C LEU A 204 -25.45 9.21 -4.69
N SER A 205 -25.26 8.56 -3.54
CA SER A 205 -26.37 8.17 -2.64
C SER A 205 -27.21 9.38 -2.22
N ASN A 206 -26.55 10.47 -1.81
CA ASN A 206 -27.23 11.69 -1.39
C ASN A 206 -27.94 12.40 -2.55
N ARG A 207 -27.41 12.32 -3.78
CA ARG A 207 -28.08 12.83 -4.98
C ARG A 207 -29.35 12.04 -5.33
N LEU A 208 -29.40 10.75 -4.98
CA LEU A 208 -30.59 9.91 -5.19
C LEU A 208 -31.70 10.18 -4.17
N GLN A 209 -31.43 10.93 -3.09
CA GLN A 209 -32.45 11.30 -2.12
C GLN A 209 -33.49 12.24 -2.73
N LEU A 210 -34.75 12.05 -2.32
CA LEU A 210 -35.88 12.82 -2.85
C LEU A 210 -35.71 14.33 -2.67
N SER A 211 -35.18 14.77 -1.52
CA SER A 211 -34.87 16.17 -1.23
C SER A 211 -33.88 16.77 -2.22
N SER A 212 -32.80 16.04 -2.52
CA SER A 212 -31.77 16.45 -3.48
C SER A 212 -32.29 16.49 -4.91
N MET A 213 -33.12 15.52 -5.29
CA MET A 213 -33.77 15.50 -6.61
C MET A 213 -34.73 16.69 -6.77
N HIS A 214 -35.57 16.94 -5.77
CA HIS A 214 -36.49 18.06 -5.76
C HIS A 214 -35.77 19.42 -5.82
N HIS A 215 -34.69 19.60 -5.07
CA HIS A 215 -33.85 20.80 -5.17
C HIS A 215 -33.31 20.99 -6.59
N ARG A 216 -32.85 19.91 -7.24
CA ARG A 216 -32.35 19.97 -8.62
C ARG A 216 -33.46 20.32 -9.62
N GLU A 217 -34.69 19.85 -9.40
CA GLU A 217 -35.83 20.19 -10.24
C GLU A 217 -36.18 21.68 -10.17
N ILE A 218 -36.18 22.27 -8.97
CA ILE A 218 -36.51 23.69 -8.77
C ILE A 218 -35.37 24.60 -9.23
N HIS A 219 -34.13 24.29 -8.86
CA HIS A 219 -32.99 25.21 -9.04
C HIS A 219 -32.10 24.87 -10.25
N GLY A 220 -32.38 23.78 -10.97
CA GLY A 220 -31.59 23.28 -12.10
C GLY A 220 -30.22 22.66 -11.73
N ASN A 221 -29.78 22.82 -10.48
CA ASN A 221 -28.48 22.41 -9.99
C ASN A 221 -28.59 21.58 -8.70
N TRP A 222 -27.59 20.73 -8.44
CA TRP A 222 -27.47 20.05 -7.16
C TRP A 222 -27.20 21.03 -6.01
N PRO A 223 -27.59 20.69 -4.76
CA PRO A 223 -27.18 21.41 -3.56
C PRO A 223 -25.66 21.65 -3.53
N ILE A 224 -25.22 22.75 -2.91
CA ILE A 224 -23.81 23.20 -2.94
C ILE A 224 -22.84 22.07 -2.53
N SER A 225 -23.15 21.35 -1.46
CA SER A 225 -22.37 20.20 -0.97
C SER A 225 -22.29 19.02 -1.94
N LEU A 226 -23.25 18.91 -2.86
CA LEU A 226 -23.36 17.83 -3.85
C LEU A 226 -23.04 18.28 -5.28
N ARG A 227 -22.64 19.53 -5.48
CA ARG A 227 -22.48 20.11 -6.82
C ARG A 227 -21.26 19.58 -7.55
N VAL A 228 -20.10 19.56 -6.87
CA VAL A 228 -18.82 19.19 -7.46
C VAL A 228 -18.41 17.81 -6.96
N LEU A 229 -18.16 16.87 -7.88
CA LEU A 229 -17.59 15.57 -7.50
C LEU A 229 -16.09 15.73 -7.23
N PRO A 230 -15.57 15.13 -6.14
CA PRO A 230 -14.15 15.22 -5.81
C PRO A 230 -13.31 14.61 -6.93
N GLY A 231 -12.33 15.37 -7.43
CA GLY A 231 -11.35 14.93 -8.42
C GLY A 231 -10.16 14.19 -7.81
N LEU A 232 -9.25 13.72 -8.66
CA LEU A 232 -7.94 13.18 -8.25
C LEU A 232 -6.85 14.26 -8.22
N VAL A 233 -7.21 15.54 -8.39
CA VAL A 233 -6.27 16.67 -8.50
C VAL A 233 -5.60 16.91 -7.14
N GLY A 234 -4.27 17.11 -7.13
CA GLY A 234 -3.49 17.29 -5.91
C GLY A 234 -2.99 15.99 -5.27
N LEU A 235 -3.07 14.85 -5.96
CA LEU A 235 -2.76 13.53 -5.41
C LEU A 235 -1.32 13.35 -4.89
N LEU A 236 -0.38 14.12 -5.43
CA LEU A 236 1.07 14.06 -5.12
C LEU A 236 1.69 15.47 -4.99
N CYS A 237 0.88 16.50 -4.81
CA CYS A 237 1.42 17.85 -4.55
C CYS A 237 1.97 17.88 -3.12
N TYR A 238 3.31 17.87 -3.03
CA TYR A 238 4.08 18.43 -1.92
C TYR A 238 4.34 19.92 -2.20
#